data_AF-A0AA39VMJ7-F1
#
_entry.id   AF-A0AA39VMJ7-F1
#
_cell.length_a   1.000
_cell.length_b   1.000
_cell.length_c   1.000
_cell.angle_alpha   90.00
_cell.angle_beta   90.00
_cell.angle_gamma   90.00
#
_symmetry.space_group_name_H-M   'P 1'
#
loop_
_entity.id
_entity.type
_entity.pdbx_description
1 polymer ?
#
loop_
_entity_poly.entity_id
_entity_poly.type
_entity_poly.pdbx_seq_one_letter_code
_entity_poly.pdbx_strand_id
1 'polypeptide(L)'
;MESVLVPCNTGDHWVLCEVFLKEGKVNLYDSLCDRNGKSDRLKDIPGLLYLLPSILKHAGYYAHMKMPPHTSPFTAENIEPTILPQQDDGYSCGAFVCKYAELILFGIPLSSWMDMFGQKDIPTIRQAMAFEIFVNGELC
;
A
#
# COMPACT_ATOMS: atom_id res chain seq x y z
N MET A 1 -9.66 -7.88 -9.68
CA MET A 1 -9.91 -6.45 -10.04
C MET A 1 -8.56 -5.81 -10.24
N GLU A 2 -8.45 -4.85 -11.16
CA GLU A 2 -7.18 -4.16 -11.43
C GLU A 2 -7.03 -3.00 -10.44
N SER A 3 -6.04 -3.09 -9.56
CA SER A 3 -5.64 -2.03 -8.63
C SER A 3 -4.24 -1.53 -8.97
N VAL A 4 -3.92 -0.32 -8.51
CA VAL A 4 -2.58 0.26 -8.58
C VAL A 4 -2.01 0.32 -7.17
N LEU A 5 -0.82 -0.23 -6.98
CA LEU A 5 -0.10 -0.16 -5.72
C LEU A 5 0.71 1.13 -5.66
N VAL A 6 0.48 1.93 -4.63
CA VAL A 6 1.13 3.21 -4.40
C VAL A 6 1.78 3.20 -3.03
N PRO A 7 3.10 2.97 -2.94
CA PRO A 7 3.85 3.23 -1.72
C PRO A 7 3.78 4.72 -1.36
N CYS A 8 3.40 5.04 -0.13
CA CYS A 8 3.30 6.42 0.34
C CYS A 8 4.24 6.62 1.54
N ASN A 9 5.12 7.62 1.43
CA ASN A 9 5.90 8.10 2.56
C ASN A 9 5.12 9.22 3.26
N THR A 10 4.91 9.08 4.57
CA THR A 10 4.18 10.05 5.39
C THR A 10 5.12 10.97 6.18
N GLY A 11 6.37 11.11 5.73
CA GLY A 11 7.46 11.83 6.40
C GLY A 11 8.47 10.89 7.06
N ASP A 12 8.04 10.18 8.10
CA ASP A 12 8.87 9.28 8.92
C ASP A 12 8.48 7.80 8.80
N HIS A 13 7.41 7.50 8.07
CA HIS A 13 6.83 6.17 7.95
C HIS A 13 6.42 5.86 6.51
N TRP A 14 6.37 4.58 6.18
CA TRP A 14 5.91 4.09 4.88
C TRP A 14 4.63 3.27 5.06
N VAL A 15 3.63 3.58 4.24
CA VAL A 15 2.38 2.81 4.12
C VAL A 15 2.19 2.38 2.67
N LEU A 16 1.39 1.34 2.44
CA LEU A 16 1.00 0.93 1.09
C LEU A 16 -0.46 1.30 0.85
N CYS A 17 -0.73 2.00 -0.24
CA CYS A 17 -2.09 2.25 -0.70
C CYS A 17 -2.39 1.38 -1.93
N GLU A 18 -3.42 0.55 -1.86
CA GLU A 18 -3.98 -0.13 -3.02
C GLU A 18 -5.15 0.69 -3.57
N VAL A 19 -5.00 1.23 -4.77
CA VAL A 19 -5.93 2.18 -5.37
C VAL A 19 -6.74 1.50 -6.48
N PHE A 20 -8.05 1.44 -6.27
CA PHE A 20 -9.04 0.94 -7.21
C PHE A 20 -9.59 2.11 -8.03
N LEU A 21 -8.94 2.41 -9.15
CA LEU A 21 -9.20 3.63 -9.95
C LEU A 21 -10.62 3.67 -10.53
N LYS A 22 -11.20 2.52 -10.89
CA LYS A 22 -12.56 2.44 -11.45
C LYS A 22 -13.59 2.71 -10.35
N GLU A 23 -13.39 2.09 -9.19
CA GLU A 23 -14.26 2.16 -8.02
C GLU A 23 -14.11 3.48 -7.24
N GLY A 24 -12.99 4.19 -7.43
CA GLY A 24 -12.67 5.38 -6.64
C GLY A 24 -12.47 5.04 -5.16
N LYS A 25 -11.78 3.93 -4.89
CA LYS A 25 -11.54 3.39 -3.55
C LYS A 25 -10.04 3.21 -3.29
N VAL A 26 -9.62 3.45 -2.04
CA VAL A 26 -8.26 3.18 -1.57
C VAL A 26 -8.30 2.28 -0.33
N ASN A 27 -7.53 1.18 -0.34
CA ASN A 27 -7.21 0.42 0.86
C ASN A 27 -5.83 0.86 1.35
N LEU A 28 -5.71 1.25 2.62
CA LEU A 28 -4.44 1.62 3.24
C LEU A 28 -3.95 0.48 4.15
N TYR A 29 -2.77 -0.03 3.86
CA TYR A 29 -2.06 -1.04 4.65
C TYR A 29 -0.96 -0.37 5.48
N ASP A 30 -1.09 -0.47 6.81
CA ASP A 30 -0.17 0.13 7.77
C ASP A 30 0.41 -0.96 8.68
N SER A 31 1.73 -1.12 8.68
CA SER A 31 2.44 -2.04 9.57
C SER A 31 2.65 -1.48 10.98
N LEU A 32 2.21 -0.25 11.27
CA LEU A 32 2.42 0.41 12.55
C LEU A 32 1.10 0.98 13.11
N CYS A 33 0.38 0.18 13.90
CA CYS A 33 -0.76 0.67 14.67
C CYS A 33 -0.35 1.35 15.98
N ASP A 34 -1.24 2.20 16.50
CA ASP A 34 -1.10 2.76 17.85
C ASP A 34 -1.36 1.70 18.93
N ARG A 35 -1.20 2.09 20.21
CA ARG A 35 -1.40 1.20 21.37
C ARG A 35 -2.84 0.67 21.50
N ASN A 36 -3.80 1.26 20.81
CA ASN A 36 -5.19 0.83 20.80
C ASN A 36 -5.51 -0.06 19.58
N GLY A 37 -4.50 -0.44 18.79
CA GLY A 37 -4.67 -1.22 17.58
C GLY A 37 -5.30 -0.42 16.44
N LYS A 38 -5.17 0.92 16.43
CA LYS A 38 -5.72 1.78 15.38
C LYS A 38 -4.62 2.36 14.51
N SER A 39 -4.90 2.46 13.21
CA SER A 39 -4.16 3.33 12.29
C SER A 39 -5.04 4.52 11.92
N ASP A 40 -4.46 5.72 11.94
CA ASP A 40 -5.08 6.97 11.48
C ASP A 40 -4.17 7.65 10.45
N ARG A 41 -3.79 6.91 9.40
CA ARG A 41 -2.92 7.38 8.32
C ARG A 41 -3.66 7.87 7.08
N LEU A 42 -4.99 7.78 7.05
CA LEU A 42 -5.80 8.31 5.93
C LEU A 42 -5.61 9.82 5.75
N LYS A 43 -5.39 10.55 6.83
CA LYS A 43 -5.10 11.99 6.80
C LYS A 43 -3.78 12.34 6.13
N ASP A 44 -2.87 11.38 5.99
CA ASP A 44 -1.53 11.57 5.43
C ASP A 44 -1.49 11.31 3.91
N ILE A 45 -2.60 10.85 3.31
CA ILE A 45 -2.73 10.60 1.86
C ILE A 45 -3.76 11.48 1.14
N PRO A 46 -3.92 12.79 1.45
CA PRO A 46 -4.95 13.62 0.84
C PRO A 46 -4.77 13.76 -0.68
N GLY A 47 -3.55 13.63 -1.18
CA GLY A 47 -3.26 13.61 -2.61
C GLY A 47 -3.99 12.48 -3.34
N LEU A 48 -4.03 11.27 -2.76
CA LEU A 48 -4.74 10.15 -3.36
C LEU A 48 -6.25 10.31 -3.29
N LEU A 49 -6.78 10.93 -2.23
CA LEU A 49 -8.22 11.03 -2.05
C LEU A 49 -8.84 12.19 -2.84
N TYR A 50 -8.18 13.35 -2.86
CA TYR A 50 -8.74 14.60 -3.39
C TYR A 50 -8.13 15.01 -4.74
N LEU A 51 -6.82 14.84 -4.90
CA LEU A 51 -6.11 15.32 -6.10
C LEU A 51 -6.13 14.29 -7.24
N LEU A 52 -5.89 13.02 -6.94
CA LEU A 52 -5.87 11.94 -7.94
C LEU A 52 -7.14 11.87 -8.81
N PRO A 53 -8.38 11.98 -8.28
CA PRO A 53 -9.58 11.98 -9.11
C PRO A 53 -9.56 13.10 -10.17
N SER A 54 -9.05 14.27 -9.78
CA SER A 54 -8.89 15.42 -10.67
C SER A 54 -7.79 15.19 -11.70
N ILE A 55 -6.65 14.60 -11.31
CA ILE A 55 -5.57 14.23 -12.24
C ILE A 55 -6.09 13.24 -13.28
N LEU A 56 -6.78 12.16 -12.86
CA LEU A 56 -7.34 11.16 -13.76
C LEU A 56 -8.31 11.77 -14.78
N LYS A 57 -9.13 12.73 -14.33
CA LYS A 57 -10.04 13.48 -15.22
C LYS A 57 -9.29 14.27 -16.28
N HIS A 58 -8.28 15.05 -15.89
CA HIS A 58 -7.50 15.86 -16.83
C HIS A 58 -6.60 15.02 -17.74
N ALA A 59 -6.10 13.88 -17.25
CA ALA A 59 -5.34 12.91 -18.03
C ALA A 59 -6.20 12.10 -19.02
N GLY A 60 -7.53 12.29 -19.04
CA GLY A 60 -8.44 11.61 -19.95
C GLY A 60 -8.71 10.14 -19.61
N TYR A 61 -8.34 9.68 -18.41
CA TYR A 61 -8.52 8.29 -17.96
C TYR A 61 -9.97 7.83 -18.10
N TYR A 62 -10.93 8.59 -17.57
CA TYR A 62 -12.35 8.21 -17.60
C TYR A 62 -12.93 8.18 -19.02
N ALA A 63 -12.48 9.08 -19.90
CA ALA A 63 -12.88 9.09 -21.31
C ALA A 63 -12.35 7.86 -22.05
N HIS A 64 -11.08 7.50 -21.81
CA HIS A 64 -10.48 6.28 -22.36
C HIS A 64 -11.22 5.01 -21.88
N MET A 65 -11.55 4.97 -20.58
CA MET A 65 -12.27 3.86 -19.96
C MET A 65 -13.79 3.87 -20.21
N LYS A 66 -14.31 4.87 -20.95
CA LYS A 66 -15.74 5.07 -21.27
C LYS A 66 -16.64 5.06 -20.02
N MET A 67 -16.21 5.74 -18.96
CA MET A 67 -16.93 5.86 -17.69
C MET A 67 -17.07 7.32 -17.27
N PRO A 68 -18.07 7.68 -16.46
CA PRO A 68 -18.15 9.01 -15.88
C PRO A 68 -16.98 9.26 -14.90
N PRO A 69 -16.44 10.48 -14.83
CA PRO A 69 -15.43 10.82 -13.84
C PRO A 69 -16.03 10.85 -12.44
N HIS A 70 -15.24 10.44 -11.45
CA HIS A 70 -15.56 10.68 -10.04
C HIS A 70 -15.61 12.18 -9.75
N THR A 71 -16.72 12.66 -9.19
CA THR A 71 -16.93 14.08 -8.82
C THR A 71 -16.73 14.36 -7.34
N SER A 72 -16.61 13.30 -6.52
CA SER A 72 -16.28 13.35 -5.10
C SER A 72 -14.85 12.81 -4.87
N PRO A 73 -14.27 13.08 -3.69
CA PRO A 73 -13.04 12.40 -3.27
C PRO A 73 -13.20 10.88 -3.32
N PHE A 74 -12.10 10.17 -3.54
CA PHE A 74 -12.11 8.71 -3.39
C PHE A 74 -12.42 8.32 -1.95
N THR A 75 -13.12 7.19 -1.81
CA THR A 75 -13.34 6.58 -0.51
C THR A 75 -12.07 5.87 -0.07
N ALA A 76 -11.84 5.78 1.24
CA ALA A 76 -10.69 5.07 1.75
C ALA A 76 -10.98 4.41 3.09
N GLU A 77 -10.31 3.27 3.32
CA GLU A 77 -10.34 2.55 4.59
C GLU A 77 -8.92 2.14 4.98
N ASN A 78 -8.64 2.19 6.29
CA ASN A 78 -7.48 1.51 6.84
C ASN A 78 -7.83 0.03 6.95
N ILE A 79 -6.95 -0.82 6.45
CA ILE A 79 -7.04 -2.25 6.71
C ILE A 79 -6.77 -2.48 8.20
N GLU A 80 -7.65 -3.26 8.80
CA GLU A 80 -7.67 -3.55 10.22
C GLU A 80 -6.30 -4.10 10.69
N PRO A 81 -5.62 -3.44 11.65
CA PRO A 81 -4.27 -3.87 12.06
C PRO A 81 -4.22 -5.28 12.64
N THR A 82 -5.30 -5.74 13.25
CA THR A 82 -5.38 -7.09 13.85
C THR A 82 -5.34 -8.24 12.83
N ILE A 83 -5.47 -7.95 11.53
CA ILE A 83 -5.33 -8.93 10.44
C ILE A 83 -4.09 -8.69 9.57
N LEU A 84 -3.17 -7.84 10.02
CA LEU A 84 -1.93 -7.51 9.34
C LEU A 84 -0.70 -7.88 10.18
N PRO A 85 0.36 -8.44 9.58
CA PRO A 85 1.67 -8.50 10.20
C PRO A 85 2.15 -7.10 10.63
N GLN A 86 2.34 -6.85 11.93
CA GLN A 86 2.79 -5.56 12.43
C GLN A 86 4.31 -5.53 12.65
N GLN A 87 4.90 -4.35 12.48
CA GLN A 87 6.29 -4.09 12.86
C GLN A 87 6.39 -3.80 14.36
N ASP A 88 7.54 -4.09 14.97
CA ASP A 88 7.83 -3.74 16.37
C ASP A 88 9.02 -2.76 16.53
N ASP A 89 9.55 -2.26 15.41
CA ASP A 89 10.67 -1.33 15.37
C ASP A 89 10.32 -0.03 14.60
N GLY A 90 11.29 0.90 14.54
CA GLY A 90 11.12 2.19 13.87
C GLY A 90 11.67 2.27 12.44
N TYR A 91 12.07 1.16 11.83
CA TYR A 91 12.83 1.18 10.57
C TYR A 91 12.45 0.08 9.58
N SER A 92 11.46 -0.76 9.89
CA SER A 92 11.04 -1.89 9.05
C SER A 92 9.83 -1.61 8.17
N CYS A 93 9.15 -0.48 8.33
CA CYS A 93 7.97 -0.09 7.55
C CYS A 93 8.15 -0.26 6.02
N GLY A 94 9.30 0.14 5.48
CA GLY A 94 9.59 -0.04 4.05
C GLY A 94 9.63 -1.52 3.61
N ALA A 95 10.20 -2.40 4.43
CA ALA A 95 10.24 -3.84 4.14
C ALA A 95 8.84 -4.47 4.23
N PHE A 96 8.01 -4.05 5.20
CA PHE A 96 6.61 -4.45 5.28
C PHE A 96 5.82 -3.99 4.04
N VAL A 97 5.98 -2.74 3.60
CA VAL A 97 5.35 -2.21 2.38
C VAL A 97 5.69 -3.05 1.15
N CYS A 98 6.97 -3.41 0.97
CA CYS A 98 7.38 -4.31 -0.12
C CYS A 98 6.74 -5.68 0.00
N LYS A 99 6.70 -6.26 1.21
CA LYS A 99 6.12 -7.60 1.40
C LYS A 99 4.60 -7.61 1.21
N TYR A 100 3.88 -6.58 1.66
CA TYR A 100 2.46 -6.40 1.35
C TYR A 100 2.21 -6.32 -0.16
N ALA A 101 3.02 -5.52 -0.87
CA ALA A 101 2.89 -5.39 -2.31
C ALA A 101 3.10 -6.73 -3.03
N GLU A 102 4.12 -7.49 -2.64
CA GLU A 102 4.38 -8.84 -3.15
C GLU A 102 3.17 -9.77 -2.94
N LEU A 103 2.60 -9.81 -1.74
CA LEU A 103 1.46 -10.67 -1.41
C LEU A 103 0.19 -10.29 -2.19
N ILE A 104 -0.07 -8.98 -2.37
CA ILE A 104 -1.19 -8.51 -3.21
C ILE A 104 -0.98 -8.92 -4.66
N LEU A 105 0.22 -8.71 -5.22
CA LEU A 105 0.54 -9.06 -6.61
C LEU A 105 0.44 -10.56 -6.89
N PHE A 106 0.78 -11.40 -5.92
CA PHE A 106 0.60 -12.86 -6.01
C PHE A 106 -0.82 -13.32 -5.70
N GLY A 107 -1.76 -12.41 -5.42
CA GLY A 107 -3.14 -12.76 -5.12
C GLY A 107 -3.31 -13.57 -3.85
N ILE A 108 -2.39 -13.41 -2.88
CA ILE A 108 -2.44 -14.14 -1.62
C ILE A 108 -3.57 -13.56 -0.75
N PRO A 109 -4.50 -14.39 -0.25
CA PRO A 109 -5.58 -13.93 0.61
C PRO A 109 -5.05 -13.25 1.88
N LEU A 110 -5.61 -12.08 2.21
CA LEU A 110 -5.24 -11.30 3.40
C LEU A 110 -5.29 -12.12 4.70
N SER A 111 -6.27 -13.04 4.80
CA SER A 111 -6.43 -13.94 5.94
C SER A 111 -5.22 -14.84 6.23
N SER A 112 -4.32 -15.02 5.26
CA SER A 112 -3.13 -15.88 5.40
C SER A 112 -1.86 -15.10 5.73
N TRP A 113 -1.87 -13.77 5.67
CA TRP A 113 -0.64 -12.98 5.75
C TRP A 113 0.08 -13.11 7.10
N MET A 114 -0.68 -13.17 8.19
CA MET A 114 -0.14 -13.32 9.55
C MET A 114 0.58 -14.65 9.78
N ASP A 115 0.21 -15.69 9.04
CA ASP A 115 0.86 -17.01 9.11
C ASP A 115 2.10 -17.08 8.20
N MET A 116 2.20 -16.18 7.22
CA MET A 116 3.25 -16.22 6.18
C MET A 116 4.49 -15.43 6.56
N PHE A 117 4.35 -14.29 7.23
CA PHE A 117 5.49 -13.50 7.67
C PHE A 117 5.14 -12.59 8.85
N GLY A 118 6.17 -12.16 9.56
CA GLY A 118 6.08 -11.07 10.52
C GLY A 118 7.44 -10.43 10.77
N GLN A 119 7.48 -9.61 11.82
CA GLN A 119 8.68 -8.87 12.20
C GLN A 119 9.95 -9.74 12.35
N LYS A 120 9.81 -10.96 12.90
CA LYS A 120 10.92 -11.92 13.06
C LYS A 120 11.60 -12.30 11.73
N ASP A 121 10.88 -12.20 10.61
CA ASP A 121 11.34 -12.61 9.28
C ASP A 121 12.00 -11.45 8.52
N ILE A 122 11.86 -10.20 9.01
CA ILE A 122 12.39 -9.00 8.35
C ILE A 122 13.90 -9.05 8.09
N PRO A 123 14.77 -9.56 8.99
CA PRO A 123 16.19 -9.69 8.68
C PRO A 123 16.46 -10.55 7.44
N THR A 124 15.77 -11.69 7.32
CA THR A 124 15.89 -12.59 6.16
C THR A 124 15.28 -11.97 4.90
N ILE A 125 14.12 -11.32 5.02
CA ILE A 125 13.47 -10.60 3.90
C ILE A 125 14.40 -9.52 3.36
N ARG A 126 15.07 -8.74 4.22
CA ARG A 126 16.04 -7.72 3.78
C ARG A 126 17.22 -8.31 3.02
N GLN A 127 17.74 -9.46 3.48
CA GLN A 127 18.82 -10.16 2.78
C GLN A 127 18.36 -10.63 1.40
N ALA A 128 17.16 -11.20 1.31
CA ALA A 128 16.57 -11.62 0.04
C ALA A 128 16.37 -10.43 -0.91
N MET A 129 15.78 -9.33 -0.44
CA MET A 129 15.60 -8.11 -1.22
C MET A 129 16.93 -7.54 -1.72
N ALA A 130 17.94 -7.44 -0.86
CA ALA A 130 19.26 -6.94 -1.24
C ALA A 130 19.91 -7.82 -2.33
N PHE A 131 19.77 -9.15 -2.20
CA PHE A 131 20.24 -10.09 -3.20
C PHE A 131 19.48 -9.97 -4.53
N GLU A 132 18.15 -9.89 -4.48
CA GLU A 132 17.30 -9.74 -5.67
C GLU A 132 17.59 -8.43 -6.42
N ILE A 133 17.77 -7.32 -5.70
CA ILE A 133 18.18 -6.04 -6.28
C ILE A 133 19.58 -6.14 -6.89
N PHE A 134 20.53 -6.79 -6.21
CA PHE A 134 21.89 -6.92 -6.72
C PHE A 134 21.98 -7.78 -7.99
N VAL A 135 21.21 -8.88 -8.04
CA VAL A 135 21.26 -9.83 -9.16
C VAL A 135 20.41 -9.37 -10.35
N ASN A 136 19.27 -8.73 -10.10
CA ASN A 136 18.31 -8.35 -11.16
C ASN A 136 18.27 -6.85 -11.45
N GLY A 137 18.85 -6.02 -10.58
CA GLY A 137 18.98 -4.59 -10.84
C GLY A 137 20.00 -4.38 -11.95
N GLU A 138 19.52 -4.05 -13.15
CA GLU A 138 20.40 -3.46 -14.15
C GLU A 138 20.95 -2.16 -13.55
N LEU A 139 22.28 -2.12 -13.36
CA LEU A 139 22.99 -0.87 -13.11
C LEU A 139 22.84 -0.03 -14.38
N CYS A 140 21.86 0.86 -14.40
CA CYS A 140 21.78 1.93 -15.39
C CYS A 140 23.09 2.74 -15.41
#